data_AF-A0A2V9R325-F1
#
_entry.id   AF-A0A2V9R325-F1
#
_cell.length_a   1.000
_cell.length_b   1.000
_cell.length_c   1.000
_cell.angle_alpha   90.00
_cell.angle_beta   90.00
_cell.angle_gamma   90.00
#
_symmetry.space_group_name_H-M   'P 1'
#
loop_
_entity.id
_entity.type
_entity.pdbx_description
1 polymer ?
#
loop_
_entity_poly.entity_id
_entity_poly.type
_entity_poly.pdbx_seq_one_letter_code
_entity_poly.pdbx_strand_id
1 'polypeptide(L)'
;MIAKYKFNFLAASARAALVICAFVLMTRLSMSGQNAPAYADPQIKAALSEISAGQIQSDIENLVSFQTRSTISAQDAASISKGQGIGAAREWIKSEFERYSRECSGCLEVKTDSFTQPVSERVAKPTVITNVYAVLKGTNPLDAKRIVLVTGHYDSRNSSNENVTDAAPGAN
;
A
#
# COMPACT_ATOMS: atom_id res chain seq x y z
N MET A 1 25.03 85.07 -64.89
CA MET A 1 24.07 84.31 -65.74
C MET A 1 23.29 83.37 -64.84
N ILE A 2 21.99 83.29 -65.12
CA ILE A 2 20.95 82.62 -64.33
C ILE A 2 20.90 81.14 -64.70
N ALA A 3 20.76 80.24 -63.72
CA ALA A 3 19.97 79.01 -63.88
C ALA A 3 19.45 78.51 -62.51
N LYS A 4 18.17 78.77 -62.30
CA LYS A 4 17.19 78.07 -61.45
C LYS A 4 16.96 76.65 -62.05
N TYR A 5 16.40 75.60 -61.43
CA TYR A 5 15.60 75.37 -60.22
C TYR A 5 15.24 73.86 -60.14
N LYS A 6 15.08 73.33 -58.91
CA LYS A 6 14.01 72.40 -58.42
C LYS A 6 13.92 70.98 -59.07
N PHE A 7 13.34 69.93 -58.47
CA PHE A 7 12.33 69.78 -57.41
C PHE A 7 12.43 68.37 -56.78
N ASN A 8 12.01 68.26 -55.51
CA ASN A 8 11.78 67.06 -54.69
C ASN A 8 10.72 66.08 -55.25
N PHE A 9 10.75 64.79 -54.84
CA PHE A 9 9.74 64.10 -53.97
C PHE A 9 9.89 62.55 -53.98
N LEU A 10 9.95 61.96 -52.77
CA LEU A 10 9.24 60.78 -52.25
C LEU A 10 9.21 59.39 -52.95
N ALA A 11 9.57 58.33 -52.19
CA ALA A 11 8.66 57.37 -51.52
C ALA A 11 9.15 55.90 -51.46
N ALA A 12 8.72 55.23 -50.39
CA ALA A 12 8.38 53.80 -50.24
C ALA A 12 9.46 52.73 -49.94
N SER A 13 9.47 52.34 -48.66
CA SER A 13 9.55 51.00 -48.05
C SER A 13 10.04 49.78 -48.85
N ALA A 14 10.93 49.01 -48.21
CA ALA A 14 10.87 47.55 -48.18
C ALA A 14 11.34 47.05 -46.81
N ARG A 15 10.45 46.33 -46.11
CA ARG A 15 10.73 45.57 -44.90
C ARG A 15 11.43 44.25 -45.25
N ALA A 16 12.02 43.65 -44.22
CA ALA A 16 12.35 42.23 -44.09
C ALA A 16 13.72 41.80 -44.63
N ALA A 17 14.75 41.90 -43.78
CA ALA A 17 15.76 40.85 -43.60
C ALA A 17 16.82 41.32 -42.60
N LEU A 18 16.54 41.34 -41.28
CA LEU A 18 17.60 41.25 -40.25
C LEU A 18 17.11 41.15 -38.79
N VAL A 19 16.11 40.32 -38.47
CA VAL A 19 15.78 40.06 -37.03
C VAL A 19 15.53 38.57 -36.78
N ILE A 20 16.36 37.72 -37.38
CA ILE A 20 16.38 36.27 -37.10
C ILE A 20 17.81 35.90 -36.70
N CYS A 21 18.26 36.38 -35.53
CA CYS A 21 19.47 35.88 -34.87
C CYS A 21 19.52 36.16 -33.36
N ALA A 22 18.59 36.94 -32.81
CA ALA A 22 18.59 37.30 -31.38
C ALA A 22 17.52 36.59 -30.54
N PHE A 23 16.89 35.52 -31.05
CA PHE A 23 15.77 34.82 -30.35
C PHE A 23 15.97 33.31 -30.16
N VAL A 24 17.21 32.81 -30.20
CA VAL A 24 17.51 31.37 -30.02
C VAL A 24 18.49 31.10 -28.86
N LEU A 25 18.88 32.11 -28.06
CA LEU A 25 19.86 31.93 -26.97
C LEU A 25 19.32 32.14 -25.55
N MET A 26 18.01 32.03 -25.33
CA MET A 26 17.42 32.17 -23.99
C MET A 26 16.30 31.17 -23.67
N THR A 27 16.37 29.94 -24.16
CA THR A 27 15.50 28.89 -23.63
C THR A 27 16.28 27.62 -23.34
N ARG A 28 16.11 27.14 -22.09
CA ARG A 28 16.46 25.81 -21.56
C ARG A 28 17.77 25.70 -20.78
N LEU A 29 17.92 26.53 -19.75
CA LEU A 29 18.26 25.98 -18.44
C LEU A 29 16.93 25.74 -17.70
N SER A 30 16.26 24.64 -18.06
CA SER A 30 15.39 24.02 -17.07
C SER A 30 16.35 23.57 -15.98
N MET A 31 16.42 24.33 -14.89
CA MET A 31 16.98 23.80 -13.65
C MET A 31 16.25 22.47 -13.43
N SER A 32 17.01 21.38 -13.49
CA SER A 32 16.64 20.15 -12.85
C SER A 32 16.15 20.54 -11.46
N GLY A 33 14.86 20.33 -11.20
CA GLY A 33 14.38 20.32 -9.82
C GLY A 33 15.25 19.29 -9.12
N GLN A 34 16.27 19.75 -8.42
CA GLN A 34 16.95 18.92 -7.45
C GLN A 34 15.84 18.58 -6.48
N ASN A 35 15.31 17.37 -6.59
CA ASN A 35 14.66 16.72 -5.48
C ASN A 35 15.71 16.76 -4.37
N ALA A 36 15.65 17.80 -3.52
CA ALA A 36 16.40 17.80 -2.29
C ALA A 36 16.12 16.44 -1.64
N PRO A 37 17.14 15.69 -1.21
CA PRO A 37 16.89 14.39 -0.60
C PRO A 37 15.85 14.62 0.48
N ALA A 38 14.69 13.96 0.35
CA ALA A 38 13.64 14.04 1.35
C ALA A 38 14.32 13.73 2.68
N TYR A 39 14.35 14.71 3.60
CA TYR A 39 14.93 14.49 4.91
C TYR A 39 14.13 13.37 5.55
N ALA A 40 14.74 12.18 5.63
CA ALA A 40 14.08 11.02 6.18
C ALA A 40 13.76 11.31 7.64
N ASP A 41 12.48 11.25 8.00
CA ASP A 41 12.04 11.45 9.37
C ASP A 41 12.85 10.51 10.29
N PRO A 42 13.57 11.03 11.31
CA PRO A 42 14.38 10.20 12.19
C PRO A 42 13.60 9.10 12.90
N GLN A 43 12.31 9.33 13.20
CA GLN A 43 11.44 8.33 13.81
C GLN A 43 11.12 7.20 12.82
N ILE A 44 10.84 7.54 11.56
CA ILE A 44 10.63 6.54 10.50
C ILE A 44 11.92 5.74 10.28
N LYS A 45 13.08 6.41 10.24
CA LYS A 45 14.37 5.73 10.09
C LYS A 45 14.66 4.76 11.24
N ALA A 46 14.37 5.16 12.47
CA ALA A 46 14.51 4.29 13.64
C ALA A 46 13.56 3.08 13.55
N ALA A 47 12.28 3.30 13.24
CA ALA A 47 11.31 2.22 13.08
C ALA A 47 11.71 1.22 11.99
N LEU A 48 12.26 1.69 10.86
CA LEU A 48 12.77 0.82 9.81
C LEU A 48 13.97 -0.02 10.25
N SER A 49 14.79 0.48 11.18
CA SER A 49 15.95 -0.26 11.68
C SER A 49 15.60 -1.38 12.67
N GLU A 50 14.40 -1.36 13.22
CA GLU A 50 13.88 -2.39 14.14
C GLU A 50 13.24 -3.58 13.39
N ILE A 51 13.02 -3.45 12.08
CA ILE A 51 12.46 -4.53 11.25
C ILE A 51 13.43 -5.72 11.20
N SER A 52 12.95 -6.88 11.65
CA SER A 52 13.71 -8.12 11.68
C SER A 52 13.26 -9.09 10.60
N ALA A 53 14.15 -9.42 9.67
CA ALA A 53 13.90 -10.48 8.69
C ALA A 53 13.62 -11.84 9.36
N GLY A 54 14.27 -12.12 10.50
CA GLY A 54 14.04 -13.36 11.26
C GLY A 54 12.65 -13.43 11.89
N GLN A 55 12.12 -12.30 12.39
CA GLN A 55 10.74 -12.27 12.90
C GLN A 55 9.73 -12.46 11.76
N ILE A 56 9.94 -11.78 10.63
CA ILE A 56 9.08 -11.94 9.44
C ILE A 56 9.07 -13.39 8.97
N GLN A 57 10.24 -14.03 8.90
CA GLN A 57 10.33 -15.45 8.53
C GLN A 57 9.60 -16.36 9.52
N SER A 58 9.76 -16.13 10.83
CA SER A 58 9.04 -16.87 11.87
C SER A 58 7.51 -16.73 11.72
N ASP A 59 7.01 -15.52 11.44
CA ASP A 59 5.58 -15.29 11.23
C ASP A 59 5.07 -16.03 9.97
N ILE A 60 5.86 -16.01 8.88
CA ILE A 60 5.56 -16.77 7.66
C ILE A 60 5.52 -18.27 7.94
N GLU A 61 6.51 -18.82 8.64
CA GLU A 61 6.60 -20.25 8.97
C GLU A 61 5.43 -20.69 9.86
N ASN A 62 5.04 -19.86 10.83
CA ASN A 62 3.84 -20.10 11.64
C ASN A 62 2.58 -20.15 10.77
N LEU A 63 2.39 -19.19 9.86
CA LEU A 63 1.25 -19.19 8.94
C LEU A 63 1.26 -20.42 8.02
N VAL A 64 2.41 -20.86 7.54
CA VAL A 64 2.57 -22.08 6.72
C VAL A 64 2.21 -23.34 7.51
N SER A 65 2.48 -23.36 8.82
CA SER A 65 2.31 -24.55 9.67
C SER A 65 0.85 -25.03 9.80
N PHE A 66 -0.14 -24.19 9.48
CA PHE A 66 -1.56 -24.54 9.59
C PHE A 66 -2.08 -25.55 8.55
N GLN A 67 -1.17 -26.15 7.75
CA GLN A 67 -1.44 -27.04 6.60
C GLN A 67 -2.10 -26.33 5.42
N THR A 68 -3.23 -25.67 5.67
CA THR A 68 -3.99 -24.87 4.73
C THR A 68 -4.72 -23.78 5.48
N ARG A 69 -4.86 -22.62 4.85
CA ARG A 69 -5.70 -21.52 5.34
C ARG A 69 -6.81 -21.25 4.33
N SER A 70 -7.36 -22.26 3.65
CA SER A 70 -8.50 -22.03 2.76
C SER A 70 -9.68 -21.44 3.53
N THR A 71 -10.34 -20.44 2.95
CA THR A 71 -11.51 -19.77 3.53
C THR A 71 -12.59 -20.77 3.98
N ILE A 72 -12.70 -21.92 3.29
CA ILE A 72 -13.69 -22.98 3.58
C ILE A 72 -13.09 -24.19 4.32
N SER A 73 -11.85 -24.08 4.82
CA SER A 73 -11.20 -25.13 5.61
C SER A 73 -11.73 -25.21 7.06
N ALA A 74 -11.18 -26.14 7.83
CA ALA A 74 -11.67 -26.47 9.16
C ALA A 74 -11.57 -25.28 10.14
N GLN A 75 -12.61 -25.16 10.97
CA GLN A 75 -12.76 -24.14 12.02
C GLN A 75 -13.34 -24.72 13.32
N ASP A 76 -13.53 -26.04 13.40
CA ASP A 76 -14.02 -26.69 14.60
C ASP A 76 -12.93 -26.75 15.69
N ALA A 77 -13.36 -26.91 16.94
CA ALA A 77 -12.44 -26.90 18.09
C ALA A 77 -11.36 -27.99 18.02
N ALA A 78 -11.66 -29.16 17.44
CA ALA A 78 -10.68 -30.23 17.32
C ALA A 78 -9.59 -29.89 16.30
N SER A 79 -9.94 -29.23 15.19
CA SER A 79 -8.96 -28.74 14.20
C SER A 79 -8.15 -27.56 14.73
N ILE A 80 -8.80 -26.63 15.46
CA ILE A 80 -8.11 -25.48 16.09
C ILE A 80 -7.06 -25.97 17.10
N SER A 81 -7.43 -26.90 17.98
CA SER A 81 -6.50 -27.44 18.99
C SER A 81 -5.31 -28.20 18.39
N LYS A 82 -5.45 -28.72 17.15
CA LYS A 82 -4.36 -29.36 16.40
C LYS A 82 -3.50 -28.38 15.60
N GLY A 83 -3.83 -27.08 15.61
CA GLY A 83 -3.16 -26.09 14.79
C GLY A 83 -3.41 -26.30 13.30
N GLN A 84 -4.65 -26.65 12.89
CA GLN A 84 -4.98 -26.93 11.50
C GLN A 84 -6.12 -26.04 10.99
N GLY A 85 -6.00 -25.58 9.75
CA GLY A 85 -7.05 -24.86 9.04
C GLY A 85 -7.12 -23.36 9.36
N ILE A 86 -8.05 -22.69 8.67
CA ILE A 86 -8.31 -21.25 8.80
C ILE A 86 -8.69 -20.83 10.22
N GLY A 87 -9.38 -21.72 10.97
CA GLY A 87 -9.74 -21.44 12.36
C GLY A 87 -8.51 -21.28 13.26
N ALA A 88 -7.53 -22.16 13.13
CA ALA A 88 -6.28 -22.09 13.90
C ALA A 88 -5.48 -20.83 13.53
N ALA A 89 -5.39 -20.51 12.24
CA ALA A 89 -4.72 -19.31 11.76
C ALA A 89 -5.35 -18.03 12.31
N ARG A 90 -6.69 -17.96 12.36
CA ARG A 90 -7.43 -16.84 12.95
C ARG A 90 -7.08 -16.63 14.42
N GLU A 91 -7.11 -17.69 15.23
CA GLU A 91 -6.79 -17.59 16.66
C GLU A 91 -5.33 -17.17 16.88
N TRP A 92 -4.41 -17.66 16.05
CA TRP A 92 -3.01 -17.26 16.11
C TRP A 92 -2.82 -15.77 15.79
N ILE A 93 -3.39 -15.27 14.68
CA ILE A 93 -3.31 -13.84 14.31
C ILE A 93 -3.91 -12.95 15.40
N LYS A 94 -5.05 -13.34 15.96
CA LYS A 94 -5.67 -12.63 17.08
C LYS A 94 -4.75 -12.60 18.29
N SER A 95 -4.12 -13.72 18.62
CA SER A 95 -3.18 -13.80 19.74
C SER A 95 -1.92 -12.95 19.55
N GLU A 96 -1.45 -12.80 18.31
CA GLU A 96 -0.32 -11.94 17.97
C GLU A 96 -0.67 -10.46 18.13
N PHE A 97 -1.83 -10.02 17.64
CA PHE A 97 -2.30 -8.66 17.93
C PHE A 97 -2.49 -8.39 19.43
N GLU A 98 -2.99 -9.37 20.18
CA GLU A 98 -3.11 -9.25 21.64
C GLU A 98 -1.74 -9.20 22.32
N ARG A 99 -0.74 -9.94 21.82
CA ARG A 99 0.65 -9.88 22.29
C ARG A 99 1.24 -8.50 22.06
N TYR A 100 1.15 -7.97 20.84
CA TYR A 100 1.59 -6.61 20.53
C TYR A 100 0.89 -5.56 21.40
N SER A 101 -0.42 -5.73 21.63
CA SER A 101 -1.16 -4.83 22.53
C SER A 101 -0.56 -4.84 23.94
N ARG A 102 -0.24 -6.01 24.50
CA ARG A 102 0.39 -6.11 25.83
C ARG A 102 1.77 -5.45 25.88
N GLU A 103 2.59 -5.65 24.86
CA GLU A 103 3.93 -5.07 24.75
C GLU A 103 3.89 -3.54 24.69
N CYS A 104 2.85 -2.96 24.12
CA CYS A 104 2.63 -1.51 24.09
C CYS A 104 1.66 -1.01 25.18
N SER A 105 1.52 -1.72 26.30
CA SER A 105 0.68 -1.30 27.45
C SER A 105 -0.81 -1.11 27.12
N GLY A 106 -1.36 -1.96 26.27
CA GLY A 106 -2.77 -1.99 25.87
C GLY A 106 -3.13 -1.01 24.76
N CYS A 107 -2.18 -0.63 23.90
CA CYS A 107 -2.41 0.40 22.87
C CYS A 107 -3.35 -0.05 21.73
N LEU A 108 -3.57 -1.35 21.55
CA LEU A 108 -4.41 -1.89 20.48
C LEU A 108 -5.75 -2.42 21.02
N GLU A 109 -6.84 -2.04 20.36
CA GLU A 109 -8.15 -2.66 20.50
C GLU A 109 -8.29 -3.80 19.47
N VAL A 110 -8.14 -5.04 19.91
CA VAL A 110 -8.16 -6.24 19.05
C VAL A 110 -9.59 -6.78 18.94
N LYS A 111 -10.05 -7.01 17.71
CA LYS A 111 -11.42 -7.42 17.41
C LYS A 111 -11.48 -8.44 16.28
N THR A 112 -12.64 -9.08 16.22
CA THR A 112 -13.05 -9.92 15.10
C THR A 112 -14.35 -9.39 14.51
N ASP A 113 -14.48 -9.49 13.20
CA ASP A 113 -15.73 -9.23 12.47
C ASP A 113 -16.12 -10.50 11.71
N SER A 114 -17.30 -11.05 11.98
CA SER A 114 -17.74 -12.33 11.42
C SER A 114 -19.05 -12.20 10.67
N PHE A 115 -19.12 -12.85 9.52
CA PHE A 115 -20.33 -12.95 8.72
C PHE A 115 -20.43 -14.34 8.09
N THR A 116 -21.66 -14.75 7.77
CA THR A 116 -21.89 -16.02 7.07
C THR A 116 -21.98 -15.76 5.58
N GLN A 117 -21.01 -16.27 4.82
CA GLN A 117 -21.06 -16.30 3.38
C GLN A 117 -22.08 -17.35 2.93
N PRO A 118 -23.16 -16.96 2.22
CA PRO A 118 -24.08 -17.92 1.63
C PRO A 118 -23.41 -18.76 0.54
N VAL A 119 -24.09 -19.83 0.14
CA VAL A 119 -23.65 -20.70 -0.95
C VAL A 119 -23.38 -19.87 -2.21
N SER A 120 -22.25 -20.16 -2.86
CA SER A 120 -21.82 -19.55 -4.12
C SER A 120 -20.92 -20.51 -4.89
N GLU A 121 -20.46 -20.14 -6.08
CA GLU A 121 -19.59 -20.96 -6.92
C GLU A 121 -18.36 -21.50 -6.17
N ARG A 122 -17.76 -20.70 -5.27
CA ARG A 122 -16.55 -21.07 -4.51
C ARG A 122 -16.83 -21.53 -3.08
N VAL A 123 -18.09 -21.52 -2.65
CA VAL A 123 -18.50 -21.81 -1.28
C VAL A 123 -19.69 -22.75 -1.32
N ALA A 124 -19.43 -24.06 -1.26
CA ALA A 124 -20.44 -25.10 -1.45
C ALA A 124 -21.47 -25.20 -0.31
N LYS A 125 -21.18 -24.63 0.86
CA LYS A 125 -22.05 -24.60 2.04
C LYS A 125 -21.92 -23.27 2.76
N PRO A 126 -22.96 -22.80 3.49
CA PRO A 126 -22.84 -21.61 4.32
C PRO A 126 -21.59 -21.67 5.19
N THR A 127 -20.72 -20.68 5.07
CA THR A 127 -19.40 -20.67 5.72
C THR A 127 -19.25 -19.39 6.51
N VAL A 128 -18.89 -19.51 7.79
CA VAL A 128 -18.55 -18.35 8.61
C VAL A 128 -17.15 -17.88 8.20
N ILE A 129 -17.06 -16.62 7.79
CA ILE A 129 -15.81 -15.93 7.50
C ILE A 129 -15.59 -14.93 8.62
N THR A 130 -14.37 -14.91 9.15
CA THR A 130 -14.00 -13.99 10.23
C THR A 130 -12.78 -13.18 9.83
N ASN A 131 -12.91 -11.86 9.86
CA ASN A 131 -11.80 -10.93 9.79
C ASN A 131 -11.22 -10.72 11.20
N VAL A 132 -9.90 -10.56 11.30
CA VAL A 132 -9.20 -10.16 12.53
C VAL A 132 -8.57 -8.79 12.29
N TYR A 133 -8.77 -7.86 13.22
CA TYR A 133 -8.18 -6.52 13.11
C TYR A 133 -7.82 -5.94 14.46
N ALA A 134 -6.88 -5.01 14.46
CA ALA A 134 -6.45 -4.26 15.64
C ALA A 134 -6.52 -2.76 15.34
N VAL A 135 -7.05 -1.97 16.27
CA VAL A 135 -7.16 -0.52 16.13
C VAL A 135 -6.22 0.17 17.11
N LEU A 136 -5.26 0.92 16.57
CA LEU A 136 -4.46 1.89 17.32
C LEU A 136 -5.14 3.27 17.23
N LYS A 137 -5.58 3.80 18.37
CA LYS A 137 -6.23 5.12 18.40
C LYS A 137 -5.18 6.23 18.35
N GLY A 138 -5.32 7.14 17.38
CA GLY A 138 -4.49 8.32 17.29
C GLY A 138 -4.66 9.24 18.51
N THR A 139 -3.59 9.91 18.91
CA THR A 139 -3.57 10.81 20.08
C THR A 139 -3.91 12.26 19.74
N ASN A 140 -3.87 12.65 18.46
CA ASN A 140 -4.21 13.99 18.00
C ASN A 140 -5.73 14.15 17.79
N PRO A 141 -6.44 14.97 18.60
CA PRO A 141 -7.89 15.14 18.46
C PRO A 141 -8.31 15.77 17.12
N LEU A 142 -7.43 16.56 16.49
CA LEU A 142 -7.70 17.18 15.19
C LEU A 142 -7.77 16.15 14.06
N ASP A 143 -7.13 15.00 14.26
CA ASP A 143 -7.10 13.87 13.32
C ASP A 143 -8.07 12.75 13.70
N ALA A 144 -8.97 12.96 14.68
CA ALA A 144 -9.80 11.87 15.24
C ALA A 144 -10.67 11.13 14.21
N LYS A 145 -10.94 11.73 13.04
CA LYS A 145 -11.71 11.13 11.94
C LYS A 145 -10.84 10.47 10.86
N ARG A 146 -9.52 10.64 10.92
CA ARG A 146 -8.59 10.11 9.92
C ARG A 146 -8.30 8.65 10.22
N ILE A 147 -8.47 7.80 9.22
CA ILE A 147 -8.17 6.36 9.29
C ILE A 147 -7.04 6.08 8.31
N VAL A 148 -6.00 5.41 8.80
CA VAL A 148 -4.99 4.76 7.96
C VAL A 148 -5.25 3.26 8.07
N LEU A 149 -5.53 2.63 6.93
CA LEU A 149 -5.88 1.22 6.87
C LEU A 149 -4.78 0.44 6.16
N VAL A 150 -4.19 -0.52 6.87
CA VAL A 150 -3.24 -1.50 6.33
C VAL A 150 -3.94 -2.86 6.35
N THR A 151 -4.02 -3.52 5.20
CA THR A 151 -4.76 -4.77 5.05
C THR A 151 -3.93 -5.84 4.36
N GLY A 152 -4.30 -7.08 4.63
CA GLY A 152 -3.84 -8.27 3.94
C GLY A 152 -4.91 -9.36 4.07
N HIS A 153 -4.83 -10.38 3.24
CA HIS A 153 -5.64 -11.58 3.41
C HIS A 153 -4.78 -12.66 4.08
N TYR A 154 -5.38 -13.42 5.00
CA TYR A 154 -4.68 -14.49 5.72
C TYR A 154 -5.07 -15.88 5.22
N ASP A 155 -6.07 -15.95 4.34
CA ASP A 155 -6.44 -17.19 3.69
C ASP A 155 -5.44 -17.56 2.58
N SER A 156 -5.39 -18.84 2.25
CA SER A 156 -4.55 -19.40 1.20
C SER A 156 -5.36 -20.41 0.38
N ARG A 157 -4.88 -20.74 -0.81
CA ARG A 157 -5.53 -21.73 -1.67
C ARG A 157 -4.47 -22.53 -2.40
N ASN A 158 -4.74 -23.81 -2.61
CA ASN A 158 -4.02 -24.60 -3.61
C ASN A 158 -4.63 -24.36 -5.02
N SER A 159 -4.40 -25.26 -5.95
CA SER A 159 -4.88 -25.14 -7.33
C SER A 159 -6.38 -25.39 -7.51
N SER A 160 -7.07 -26.01 -6.54
CA SER A 160 -8.52 -26.29 -6.58
C SER A 160 -9.23 -25.50 -5.46
N ASN A 161 -10.38 -24.90 -5.78
CA ASN A 161 -11.13 -24.13 -4.77
C ASN A 161 -11.71 -25.03 -3.68
N GLU A 162 -12.07 -26.26 -4.07
CA GLU A 162 -12.83 -27.22 -3.28
C GLU A 162 -11.91 -28.08 -2.41
N ASN A 163 -10.60 -28.08 -2.68
CA ASN A 163 -9.63 -28.85 -1.93
C ASN A 163 -9.19 -28.10 -0.67
N VAL A 164 -9.79 -28.53 0.45
CA VAL A 164 -9.58 -27.94 1.78
C VAL A 164 -8.69 -28.77 2.70
N THR A 165 -8.09 -29.85 2.18
CA THR A 165 -7.30 -30.82 2.98
C THR A 165 -5.84 -30.80 2.61
N ASP A 166 -5.53 -30.61 1.33
CA ASP A 166 -4.15 -30.63 0.86
C ASP A 166 -3.42 -29.34 1.24
N ALA A 167 -2.08 -29.42 1.23
CA ALA A 167 -1.23 -28.30 1.58
C ALA A 167 -1.53 -27.06 0.73
N ALA A 168 -1.75 -25.93 1.40
CA ALA A 168 -1.83 -24.61 0.80
C ALA A 168 -0.99 -23.64 1.65
N PRO A 169 0.35 -23.65 1.49
CA PRO A 169 1.25 -22.94 2.39
C PRO A 169 1.11 -21.41 2.33
N GLY A 170 0.88 -20.84 1.13
CA GLY A 170 0.63 -19.40 0.94
C GLY A 170 1.67 -18.48 1.60
N ALA A 171 2.95 -18.58 1.21
CA ALA A 171 4.09 -17.91 1.84
C ALA A 171 4.68 -16.73 1.02
N ASN A 172 4.01 -16.32 -0.07
CA ASN A 172 4.52 -15.38 -1.08
C ASN A 172 3.82 -14.01 -1.03
#